data_AF-A0A318CFI5-F1
#
_entry.id   AF-A0A318CFI5-F1
#
_cell.length_a   1.000
_cell.length_b   1.000
_cell.length_c   1.000
_cell.angle_alpha   90.00
_cell.angle_beta   90.00
_cell.angle_gamma   90.00
#
_symmetry.space_group_name_H-M   'P 1'
#
loop_
_entity.id
_entity.type
_entity.pdbx_description
1 polymer ?
#
loop_
_entity_poly.entity_id
_entity_poly.type
_entity_poly.pdbx_seq_one_letter_code
_entity_poly.pdbx_strand_id
1 'polypeptide(L)' 'MFIKPTKSKNFTYAQLVESYRDEEGKNRHRVIFNLGRVEDNPSLLRIGQRLVELASGKKKVCSIEDLQGEEVLG' A
#
# COMPACT_ATOMS: atom_id res chain seq x y z
N MET A 1 -8.46 -4.72 2.27
CA MET A 1 -7.69 -4.17 1.14
C MET A 1 -6.26 -3.92 1.61
N PHE A 2 -5.27 -4.06 0.74
CA PHE A 2 -3.86 -3.82 1.07
C PHE A 2 -3.07 -3.40 -0.17
N ILE A 3 -1.89 -2.79 0.03
CA ILE A 3 -0.96 -2.51 -1.06
C ILE A 3 -0.08 -3.74 -1.30
N LYS A 4 -0.11 -4.28 -2.51
CA LYS A 4 0.72 -5.40 -2.95
C LYS A 4 1.83 -4.89 -3.88
N PRO A 5 3.11 -5.09 -3.56
CA PRO A 5 4.19 -4.89 -4.52
C PRO A 5 4.20 -6.04 -5.53
N THR A 6 4.16 -5.72 -6.81
CA THR A 6 4.18 -6.70 -7.91
C THR A 6 5.36 -6.42 -8.82
N LYS A 7 6.28 -7.38 -8.95
CA LYS A 7 7.44 -7.27 -9.84
C LYS A 7 7.06 -7.61 -11.28
N SER A 8 7.51 -6.81 -12.23
CA SER A 8 7.37 -7.07 -13.66
C SER A 8 8.58 -6.55 -14.42
N LYS A 9 9.32 -7.47 -15.06
CA LYS A 9 10.63 -7.20 -15.68
C LYS A 9 11.55 -6.50 -14.68
N ASN A 10 11.94 -5.25 -14.97
CA ASN A 10 12.88 -4.47 -14.20
C ASN A 10 12.20 -3.47 -13.23
N PHE A 11 10.88 -3.53 -13.08
CA PHE A 11 10.12 -2.56 -12.29
C PHE A 11 9.25 -3.25 -11.25
N THR A 12 8.99 -2.54 -10.16
CA THR A 12 8.06 -2.90 -9.10
C THR A 12 6.87 -1.98 -9.16
N TYR A 13 5.66 -2.53 -9.13
CA TYR A 13 4.42 -1.75 -9.13
C TYR A 13 3.73 -1.85 -7.78
N ALA A 14 3.23 -0.73 -7.27
CA ALA A 14 2.37 -0.72 -6.10
C ALA A 14 0.91 -0.90 -6.54
N GLN A 15 0.25 -1.98 -6.11
CA GLN A 15 -1.13 -2.27 -6.49
C GLN A 15 -2.04 -2.24 -5.26
N LEU A 16 -3.17 -1.55 -5.34
CA LEU A 16 -4.22 -1.65 -4.36
C LEU A 16 -5.06 -2.90 -4.65
N VAL A 17 -5.09 -3.79 -3.67
CA VAL A 17 -5.72 -5.11 -3.78
C VAL A 17 -6.85 -5.22 -2.77
N GLU A 18 -7.98 -5.74 -3.22
CA GLU A 18 -9.07 -6.18 -2.36
C GLU A 18 -9.03 -7.68 -2.15
N SER A 19 -9.31 -8.08 -0.91
CA SER A 19 -9.50 -9.48 -0.54
C SER A 19 -10.99 -9.79 -0.51
N TYR A 20 -11.37 -10.88 -1.16
CA TYR A 20 -12.76 -11.36 -1.23
C TYR A 20 -12.77 -12.89 -1.13
N ARG A 21 -13.96 -13.48 -0.91
CA ARG A 21 -14.15 -14.93 -1.01
C ARG A 21 -14.87 -15.26 -2.31
N ASP A 22 -14.41 -16.28 -3.02
CA ASP A 22 -15.11 -16.79 -4.19
C ASP A 22 -16.32 -17.66 -3.78
N GLU A 23 -17.05 -18.18 -4.78
CA GLU A 23 -18.24 -19.02 -4.59
C GLU A 23 -17.94 -20.29 -3.79
N GLU A 24 -16.68 -20.77 -3.81
CA GLU A 24 -16.22 -21.93 -3.04
C GLU A 24 -15.72 -21.54 -1.63
N GLY A 25 -15.87 -20.26 -1.24
CA GLY A 25 -15.42 -19.74 0.05
C GLY A 25 -13.91 -19.53 0.16
N LYS A 26 -13.14 -19.69 -0.93
CA LYS A 26 -11.69 -19.53 -0.91
C LYS A 26 -11.33 -18.05 -0.93
N ASN A 27 -10.34 -17.67 -0.13
CA ASN A 27 -9.81 -16.30 -0.14
C ASN A 27 -9.10 -16.02 -1.47
N ARG A 28 -9.52 -14.95 -2.14
CA ARG A 28 -8.98 -14.45 -3.41
C ARG A 28 -8.63 -12.99 -3.29
N HIS A 29 -7.77 -12.54 -4.20
CA HIS A 29 -7.28 -11.18 -4.27
C HIS A 29 -7.55 -10.62 -5.67
N ARG A 30 -8.17 -9.44 -5.74
CA ARG A 30 -8.40 -8.71 -6.99
C ARG A 30 -7.66 -7.37 -6.94
N VAL A 31 -6.92 -7.07 -8.00
CA VAL A 31 -6.31 -5.73 -8.16
C VAL A 31 -7.44 -4.76 -8.50
N ILE A 32 -7.65 -3.76 -7.64
CA ILE A 32 -8.62 -2.69 -7.88
C ILE A 32 -7.95 -1.52 -8.59
N PHE A 33 -6.69 -1.22 -8.25
CA PHE A 33 -5.97 -0.10 -8.84
C PHE A 33 -4.47 -0.33 -8.88
N ASN A 34 -3.79 0.20 -9.89
CA ASN A 34 -2.33 0.22 -9.99
C ASN A 34 -1.83 1.65 -9.73
N LEU A 35 -1.11 1.86 -8.63
CA LEU A 35 -0.55 3.16 -8.21
C LEU A 35 0.72 3.55 -9.00
N GLY A 36 1.11 2.73 -9.97
CA GLY A 36 2.28 2.93 -10.82
C GLY A 36 3.52 2.26 -10.28
N ARG A 37 4.66 2.60 -10.89
CA ARG A 37 5.98 2.09 -10.49
C ARG A 37 6.37 2.63 -9.13
N VAL A 38 7.11 1.84 -8.36
CA VAL A 38 7.68 2.24 -7.07
C VAL A 38 8.96 3.03 -7.31
N GLU A 39 9.75 2.62 -8.31
CA GLU A 39 10.95 3.33 -8.74
C GLU A 39 10.57 4.72 -9.28
N ASP A 40 11.18 5.77 -8.72
CA ASP A 40 11.06 7.18 -9.14
C ASP A 40 9.64 7.75 -9.20
N ASN A 41 8.78 7.39 -8.23
CA ASN A 41 7.40 7.87 -8.18
C ASN A 41 7.14 8.78 -6.95
N PRO A 42 7.40 10.11 -7.06
CA PRO A 42 7.18 11.03 -5.96
C PRO A 42 5.69 11.16 -5.58
N SER A 43 4.78 10.77 -6.47
CA SER A 43 3.34 10.77 -6.19
C SER A 43 2.96 9.69 -5.18
N LEU A 44 3.63 8.54 -5.21
CA LEU A 44 3.38 7.45 -4.26
C LEU A 44 3.68 7.89 -2.81
N LEU A 45 4.77 8.64 -2.62
CA LEU A 45 5.12 9.22 -1.33
C LEU A 45 4.03 10.19 -0.83
N ARG A 46 3.57 11.10 -1.69
CA ARG A 46 2.50 12.07 -1.34
C ARG A 46 1.18 11.37 -0.99
N ILE A 47 0.84 10.30 -1.70
CA ILE A 47 -0.34 9.48 -1.38
C ILE A 47 -0.16 8.83 -0.01
N GLY A 48 0.99 8.22 0.27
CA GLY A 48 1.29 7.63 1.57
C GLY A 48 1.17 8.62 2.71
N GLN A 49 1.79 9.80 2.58
CA GLN A 49 1.68 10.90 3.55
C GLN A 49 0.22 11.30 3.78
N ARG A 50 -0.56 11.47 2.70
CA ARG A 50 -1.96 11.86 2.82
C ARG A 50 -2.82 10.78 3.50
N LEU A 51 -2.55 9.51 3.25
CA LEU A 51 -3.24 8.40 3.92
C LEU A 51 -2.95 8.40 5.42
N VAL A 52 -1.71 8.65 5.84
CA VAL A 52 -1.35 8.74 7.27
C VAL A 52 -2.01 9.95 7.93
N GLU A 53 -2.00 11.12 7.28
CA GLU A 53 -2.69 12.31 7.79
C GLU A 53 -4.19 12.03 8.03
N LEU A 54 -4.84 11.38 7.06
CA LEU A 54 -6.26 11.03 7.15
C LEU A 54 -6.53 9.98 8.25
N ALA A 55 -5.69 8.96 8.38
CA ALA A 55 -5.88 7.87 9.35
C ALA A 55 -5.56 8.30 10.79
N SER A 56 -4.51 9.12 10.98
CA SER A 56 -4.08 9.55 12.31
C SER A 56 -4.80 10.81 12.82
N GLY A 57 -5.48 11.55 11.93
CA GLY A 57 -6.10 12.85 12.24
C GLY A 57 -5.09 13.97 12.52
N LYS A 58 -3.78 13.70 12.40
CA LYS A 58 -2.71 14.69 12.60
C LYS A 58 -2.45 15.43 11.29
N LYS A 59 -2.48 16.77 11.36
CA LYS A 59 -2.34 17.68 10.20
C LYS A 59 -0.92 17.75 9.61
N LYS A 60 0.04 17.09 10.25
CA LYS A 60 1.44 17.06 9.87
C LYS A 60 2.12 15.88 10.56
N VAL A 61 3.21 15.43 9.94
CA VAL A 61 4.24 14.49 10.41
C VAL A 61 4.10 13.11 9.81
N CYS A 62 4.94 12.83 8.81
CA CYS A 62 5.98 11.80 8.97
C CYS A 62 7.21 12.31 8.20
N SER A 63 8.30 12.64 8.88
CA SER A 63 9.57 12.30 8.25
C SER A 63 9.69 10.76 8.27
N ILE A 64 10.51 10.17 7.40
CA ILE A 64 10.63 8.70 7.34
C ILE A 64 10.99 8.11 8.71
N GLU A 65 11.69 8.89 9.55
CA GLU A 65 12.09 8.50 10.89
C GLU A 65 10.91 8.26 11.86
N ASP A 66 9.73 8.83 11.60
CA ASP A 66 8.54 8.65 12.44
C ASP A 66 7.76 7.35 12.12
N LEU A 67 8.08 6.70 11.00
CA LEU A 67 7.45 5.45 10.59
C LEU A 67 8.16 4.27 11.25
N GLN A 68 7.83 4.00 12.51
CA GLN A 68 8.20 2.74 13.15
C GLN A 68 7.22 1.65 12.72
N GLY A 69 7.73 0.63 12.03
CA GLY A 69 6.96 -0.59 11.79
C GLY A 69 6.80 -1.35 13.11
N GLU A 70 5.58 -1.74 13.45
CA GLU A 70 5.35 -2.69 14.53
C GLU A 70 5.62 -4.11 14.02
N GLU A 71 6.49 -4.83 14.73
CA GLU A 71 6.73 -6.24 14.49
C GLU A 71 5.46 -7.01 14.91
N VAL A 72 4.77 -7.59 13.93
CA VAL A 72 3.62 -8.46 14.22
C VAL A 72 4.18 -9.78 14.73
N LEU A 73 4.19 -9.95 16.06
CA LEU A 73 4.54 -11.21 16.71
C LEU A 73 3.56 -12.30 16.24
N GLY A 74 4.09 -13.26 15.48
CA GLY A 74 3.39 -14.47 15.03
C GLY A 74 3.58 -15.63 15.99
#